data_AF-A0A950R6A2-F1
#
_entry.id   AF-A0A950R6A2-F1
#
_cell.length_a   1.000
_cell.length_b   1.000
_cell.length_c   1.000
_cell.angle_alpha   90.00
_cell.angle_beta   90.00
_cell.angle_gamma   90.00
#
_symmetry.space_group_name_H-M   'P 1'
#
loop_
_entity.id
_entity.type
_entity.pdbx_description
1 polymer ?
#
loop_
_entity_poly.entity_id
_entity_poly.type
_entity_poly.pdbx_seq_one_letter_code
_entity_poly.pdbx_strand_id
1 'polypeptide(L)'
;MSTQAQIAANQANAQHSTGPRTEEGKAASCRNNFRHGFTGAFNLLPSEDEDEFNALVTALRLEHNPSTPTENILVDKMAQHFWLTKRAQLLQDLAMAEDRAEVENERQFALFLRYQTTNDRAFHKCLDQLLKLRAEKRKAEIGFESQERKRNEESRRQAEQARKQEAHEAKVRLANAKAAFQELETEIKSTIDAVLPGHTPIPFSELKTVLKLAIEDVARTLHAKPAANAA
;
A
#
# COMPACT_ATOMS: atom_id res chain seq x y z
N MET A 1 -41.23 -46.48 13.68
CA MET A 1 -40.29 -47.61 13.90
C MET A 1 -40.36 -48.50 12.68
N SER A 2 -39.22 -48.79 12.04
CA SER A 2 -39.18 -49.65 10.84
C SER A 2 -39.35 -51.11 11.24
N THR A 3 -40.08 -51.90 10.47
CA THR A 3 -40.38 -53.30 10.79
C THR A 3 -39.16 -54.20 10.58
N GLN A 4 -39.11 -55.35 11.24
CA GLN A 4 -38.00 -56.31 11.10
C GLN A 4 -37.77 -56.74 9.63
N ALA A 5 -38.87 -56.88 8.87
CA ALA A 5 -38.83 -57.18 7.44
C ALA A 5 -38.24 -56.02 6.61
N GLN A 6 -38.57 -54.75 6.94
CA GLN A 6 -37.94 -53.59 6.30
C GLN A 6 -36.45 -53.50 6.60
N ILE A 7 -36.02 -53.82 7.83
CA ILE A 7 -34.60 -53.79 8.22
C ILE A 7 -33.82 -54.86 7.45
N ALA A 8 -34.34 -56.09 7.37
CA ALA A 8 -33.70 -57.17 6.62
C ALA A 8 -33.59 -56.86 5.12
N ALA A 9 -34.65 -56.31 4.52
CA ALA A 9 -34.64 -55.88 3.13
C ALA A 9 -33.65 -54.74 2.87
N ASN A 10 -33.58 -53.73 3.76
CA ASN A 10 -32.62 -52.64 3.65
C ASN A 10 -31.17 -53.11 3.78
N GLN A 11 -30.89 -54.08 4.67
CA GLN A 11 -29.55 -54.69 4.80
C GLN A 11 -29.15 -55.49 3.55
N ALA A 12 -30.06 -56.26 2.97
CA ALA A 12 -29.80 -56.98 1.73
C ALA A 12 -29.57 -56.01 0.55
N ASN A 13 -30.40 -54.98 0.42
CA ASN A 13 -30.25 -53.96 -0.63
C ASN A 13 -28.95 -53.14 -0.48
N ALA A 14 -28.50 -52.89 0.75
CA ALA A 14 -27.25 -52.18 1.02
C ALA A 14 -26.01 -52.94 0.52
N GLN A 15 -26.06 -54.28 0.45
CA GLN A 15 -24.97 -55.10 -0.10
C GLN A 15 -24.85 -54.96 -1.63
N HIS A 16 -25.95 -54.61 -2.32
CA HIS A 16 -25.98 -54.40 -3.77
C HIS A 16 -25.79 -52.92 -4.18
N SER A 17 -26.01 -51.97 -3.26
CA SER A 17 -25.94 -50.52 -3.52
C SER A 17 -24.75 -49.84 -2.85
N THR A 18 -23.54 -50.38 -3.00
CA THR A 18 -22.34 -49.83 -2.33
C THR A 18 -21.79 -48.54 -2.96
N GLY A 19 -22.47 -48.00 -3.96
CA GLY A 19 -22.01 -46.86 -4.75
C GLY A 19 -20.71 -47.13 -5.50
N PRO A 20 -20.23 -46.15 -6.28
CA PRO A 20 -18.97 -46.28 -7.00
C PRO A 20 -17.78 -46.17 -6.05
N ARG A 21 -16.93 -47.21 -6.02
CA ARG A 21 -15.75 -47.29 -5.13
C ARG A 21 -14.43 -46.89 -5.80
N THR A 22 -14.38 -46.92 -7.12
CA THR A 22 -13.22 -46.51 -7.92
C THR A 22 -13.32 -45.04 -8.30
N GLU A 23 -12.19 -44.36 -8.52
CA GLU A 23 -12.17 -42.97 -9.02
C GLU A 23 -12.89 -42.87 -10.37
N GLU A 24 -12.70 -43.85 -11.26
CA GLU A 24 -13.43 -43.96 -12.54
C GLU A 24 -14.95 -44.11 -12.33
N GLY A 25 -15.36 -44.96 -11.38
CA GLY A 25 -16.78 -45.14 -11.05
C GLY A 25 -17.39 -43.88 -10.43
N LYS A 26 -16.64 -43.15 -9.61
CA LYS A 26 -17.07 -41.87 -9.03
C LYS A 26 -17.19 -40.81 -10.13
N ALA A 27 -16.24 -40.76 -11.07
CA ALA A 27 -16.27 -39.87 -12.22
C ALA A 27 -17.45 -40.18 -13.16
N ALA A 28 -17.75 -41.46 -13.41
CA ALA A 28 -18.93 -41.86 -14.16
C ALA A 28 -20.22 -41.47 -13.42
N SER A 29 -20.27 -41.68 -12.10
CA SER A 29 -21.43 -41.32 -11.29
C SER A 29 -21.61 -39.81 -11.13
N CYS A 30 -20.55 -38.99 -11.15
CA CYS A 30 -20.68 -37.53 -11.07
C CYS A 30 -21.27 -36.96 -12.37
N ARG A 31 -20.96 -37.58 -13.52
CA ARG A 31 -21.54 -37.23 -14.82
C ARG A 31 -23.03 -37.57 -14.94
N ASN A 32 -23.54 -38.56 -14.21
CA ASN A 32 -24.98 -38.88 -14.20
C ASN A 32 -25.87 -37.75 -13.64
N ASN A 33 -25.32 -36.82 -12.86
CA ASN A 33 -26.04 -35.64 -12.37
C ASN A 33 -25.78 -34.37 -13.22
N PHE A 34 -25.00 -34.49 -14.30
CA PHE A 34 -24.67 -33.38 -15.19
C PHE A 34 -25.79 -33.19 -16.22
N ARG A 35 -26.95 -32.69 -15.76
CA ARG A 35 -28.12 -32.45 -16.65
C ARG A 35 -28.06 -31.09 -17.34
N HIS A 36 -27.79 -30.05 -16.56
CA HIS A 36 -27.86 -28.65 -16.99
C HIS A 36 -26.54 -27.87 -16.76
N GLY A 37 -25.54 -28.51 -16.14
CA GLY A 37 -24.22 -27.90 -15.92
C GLY A 37 -24.16 -26.72 -14.92
N PHE A 38 -25.22 -26.43 -14.17
CA PHE A 38 -25.22 -25.40 -13.10
C PHE A 38 -24.56 -25.84 -11.78
N THR A 39 -24.35 -27.14 -11.59
CA THR A 39 -23.87 -27.71 -10.32
C THR A 39 -22.51 -28.39 -10.53
N GLY A 40 -21.60 -28.19 -9.58
CA GLY A 40 -20.23 -28.70 -9.65
C GLY A 40 -19.25 -27.66 -10.18
N ALA A 41 -18.11 -28.13 -10.72
CA ALA A 41 -17.15 -27.26 -11.36
C ALA A 41 -17.73 -26.69 -12.67
N PHE A 42 -17.39 -25.44 -12.98
CA PHE A 42 -17.79 -24.82 -14.25
C PHE A 42 -17.25 -25.63 -15.42
N ASN A 43 -18.12 -25.91 -16.39
CA ASN A 43 -17.77 -26.53 -17.65
C ASN A 43 -18.70 -26.01 -18.75
N LEU A 44 -18.15 -25.80 -19.95
CA LEU A 44 -18.95 -25.50 -21.14
C LEU A 44 -19.71 -26.75 -21.57
N LEU A 45 -20.97 -26.57 -21.99
CA LEU A 45 -21.75 -27.67 -22.54
C LEU A 45 -21.30 -27.93 -23.99
N PRO A 46 -21.42 -29.18 -24.50
CA PRO A 46 -21.06 -29.48 -25.90
C PRO A 46 -21.87 -28.68 -26.94
N SER A 47 -23.03 -28.13 -26.54
CA SER A 47 -23.89 -27.29 -27.38
C SER A 47 -23.52 -25.81 -27.36
N GLU A 48 -22.52 -25.41 -26.55
CA GLU A 48 -22.11 -24.03 -26.37
C GLU A 48 -20.85 -23.72 -27.17
N ASP A 49 -20.72 -22.45 -27.56
CA ASP A 49 -19.57 -21.96 -28.32
C ASP A 49 -18.42 -21.59 -27.37
N GLU A 50 -17.31 -22.32 -27.48
CA GLU A 50 -16.09 -22.08 -26.70
C GLU A 50 -15.40 -20.77 -27.10
N ASP A 51 -15.45 -20.39 -28.39
CA ASP A 51 -14.84 -19.15 -28.87
C ASP A 51 -15.57 -17.93 -28.32
N GLU A 52 -16.91 -18.00 -28.22
CA GLU A 52 -17.71 -16.93 -27.60
C GLU A 52 -17.37 -16.78 -26.11
N PHE A 53 -17.21 -17.87 -25.37
CA PHE A 53 -16.81 -17.82 -23.97
C PHE A 53 -15.39 -17.23 -23.82
N ASN A 54 -14.45 -17.66 -24.66
CA ASN A 54 -13.08 -17.15 -24.65
C ASN A 54 -13.01 -15.66 -25.01
N ALA A 55 -13.85 -15.21 -25.94
CA ALA A 55 -14.00 -13.80 -26.27
C ALA A 55 -14.52 -12.98 -25.07
N LEU A 56 -15.52 -13.49 -24.35
CA LEU A 56 -16.02 -12.86 -23.13
C LEU A 56 -14.94 -12.76 -22.05
N VAL A 57 -14.20 -13.83 -21.78
CA VAL A 57 -13.10 -13.84 -20.80
C VAL A 57 -12.04 -12.81 -21.19
N THR A 58 -11.68 -12.77 -22.47
CA THR A 58 -10.68 -11.82 -22.99
C THR A 58 -11.17 -10.38 -22.84
N ALA A 59 -12.43 -10.10 -23.17
CA ALA A 59 -13.03 -8.79 -23.02
C ALA A 59 -13.03 -8.32 -21.55
N LEU A 60 -13.46 -9.17 -20.62
CA LEU A 60 -13.49 -8.84 -19.19
C LEU A 60 -12.08 -8.66 -18.60
N ARG A 61 -11.11 -9.45 -19.05
CA ARG A 61 -9.70 -9.27 -18.65
C ARG A 61 -9.12 -7.97 -19.19
N LEU A 62 -9.47 -7.58 -20.42
CA LEU A 62 -9.04 -6.31 -21.00
C LEU A 62 -9.68 -5.11 -20.28
N GLU A 63 -10.99 -5.17 -20.04
CA GLU A 63 -11.74 -4.11 -19.35
C GLU A 63 -11.22 -3.88 -17.93
N HIS A 64 -11.06 -4.96 -17.16
CA HIS A 64 -10.65 -4.83 -15.78
C HIS A 64 -9.14 -4.74 -15.61
N ASN A 65 -8.33 -5.29 -16.51
CA ASN A 65 -6.86 -5.35 -16.40
C ASN A 65 -6.38 -5.82 -15.01
N PRO A 66 -6.70 -7.07 -14.61
CA PRO A 66 -6.40 -7.59 -13.27
C PRO A 66 -4.88 -7.74 -13.05
N SER A 67 -4.34 -7.09 -12.02
CA SER A 67 -2.88 -7.09 -11.77
C SER A 67 -2.43 -8.16 -10.76
N THR A 68 -3.35 -8.70 -9.97
CA THR A 68 -3.01 -9.69 -8.92
C THR A 68 -3.68 -11.04 -9.18
N PRO A 69 -3.15 -12.16 -8.65
CA PRO A 69 -3.78 -13.47 -8.79
C PRO A 69 -5.23 -13.48 -8.31
N THR A 70 -5.53 -12.80 -7.20
CA THR A 70 -6.90 -12.69 -6.67
C THR A 70 -7.82 -11.94 -7.62
N GLU A 71 -7.36 -10.84 -8.21
CA GLU A 71 -8.14 -10.10 -9.22
C GLU A 71 -8.41 -10.96 -10.47
N ASN A 72 -7.41 -11.73 -10.92
CA ASN A 72 -7.58 -12.66 -12.05
C ASN A 72 -8.65 -13.71 -11.77
N ILE A 73 -8.61 -14.34 -10.58
CA ILE A 73 -9.61 -15.32 -10.17
C ILE A 73 -11.03 -14.70 -10.12
N LEU A 74 -11.15 -13.46 -9.65
CA LEU A 74 -12.44 -12.77 -9.59
C LEU A 74 -12.99 -12.49 -11.00
N VAL A 75 -12.15 -12.01 -11.91
CA VAL A 75 -12.54 -11.75 -13.31
C VAL A 75 -12.92 -13.04 -14.03
N ASP A 76 -12.17 -14.12 -13.85
CA ASP A 76 -12.49 -15.42 -14.43
C ASP A 76 -13.83 -15.96 -13.90
N LYS A 77 -14.09 -15.81 -12.59
CA LYS A 77 -15.39 -16.16 -11.99
C LYS A 77 -16.53 -15.30 -12.49
N MET A 78 -16.30 -14.01 -12.75
CA MET A 78 -17.30 -13.15 -13.37
C MET A 78 -17.72 -13.69 -14.74
N ALA A 79 -16.76 -14.07 -15.59
CA ALA A 79 -17.06 -14.67 -16.89
C ALA A 79 -17.89 -15.95 -16.74
N GLN A 80 -17.51 -16.84 -15.81
CA GLN A 80 -18.25 -18.08 -15.54
C GLN A 80 -19.68 -17.83 -15.08
N HIS A 81 -19.88 -16.92 -14.11
CA HIS A 81 -21.21 -16.62 -13.59
C HIS A 81 -22.09 -15.94 -14.64
N PHE A 82 -21.53 -15.04 -15.44
CA PHE A 82 -22.24 -14.44 -16.57
C PHE A 82 -22.69 -15.52 -17.57
N TRP A 83 -21.80 -16.46 -17.91
CA TRP A 83 -22.12 -17.55 -18.81
C TRP A 83 -23.23 -18.46 -18.27
N LEU A 84 -23.19 -18.78 -16.97
CA LEU A 84 -24.25 -19.53 -16.32
C LEU A 84 -25.58 -18.75 -16.28
N THR A 85 -25.57 -17.44 -16.08
CA THR A 85 -26.78 -16.61 -16.22
C THR A 85 -27.36 -16.74 -17.64
N LYS A 86 -26.53 -16.56 -18.67
CA LYS A 86 -26.94 -16.69 -20.07
C LYS A 86 -27.54 -18.07 -20.35
N ARG A 87 -26.88 -19.14 -19.90
CA ARG A 87 -27.39 -20.51 -20.00
C ARG A 87 -28.76 -20.67 -19.32
N ALA A 88 -28.93 -20.09 -18.13
CA ALA A 88 -30.19 -20.15 -17.40
C ALA A 88 -31.32 -19.42 -18.12
N GLN A 89 -31.04 -18.32 -18.82
CA GLN A 89 -32.02 -17.61 -19.64
C GLN A 89 -32.44 -18.45 -20.86
N LEU A 90 -31.47 -19.01 -21.59
CA LEU A 90 -31.77 -19.89 -22.73
C LEU A 90 -32.63 -21.09 -22.33
N LEU A 91 -32.34 -21.71 -21.18
CA LEU A 91 -33.12 -22.84 -20.68
C LEU A 91 -34.52 -22.42 -20.18
N GLN A 92 -34.71 -21.19 -19.71
CA GLN A 92 -36.04 -20.64 -19.40
C GLN A 92 -36.88 -20.50 -20.69
N ASP A 93 -36.30 -19.92 -21.73
CA ASP A 93 -36.98 -19.72 -23.02
C ASP A 93 -37.38 -21.06 -23.64
N LEU A 94 -36.48 -22.05 -23.59
CA LEU A 94 -36.77 -23.41 -24.05
C LEU A 94 -37.88 -24.09 -23.23
N ALA A 95 -37.86 -23.96 -21.90
CA ALA A 95 -38.90 -24.53 -21.04
C ALA A 95 -40.29 -23.92 -21.30
N MET A 96 -40.35 -22.66 -21.79
CA MET A 96 -41.60 -22.01 -22.18
C MET A 96 -42.04 -22.38 -23.60
N ALA A 97 -41.10 -22.70 -24.49
CA ALA A 97 -41.38 -23.04 -25.89
C ALA A 97 -41.74 -24.52 -26.12
N GLU A 98 -41.35 -25.42 -25.20
CA GLU A 98 -41.62 -26.84 -25.33
C GLU A 98 -43.05 -27.24 -24.97
N ASP A 99 -43.64 -28.08 -25.82
CA ASP A 99 -44.99 -28.64 -25.68
C ASP A 99 -45.02 -29.80 -24.67
N ARG A 100 -44.62 -29.52 -23.43
CA ARG A 100 -44.69 -30.43 -22.27
C ARG A 100 -45.89 -30.08 -21.39
N ALA A 101 -46.19 -30.96 -20.43
CA ALA A 101 -47.23 -30.68 -19.44
C ALA A 101 -46.94 -29.38 -18.68
N GLU A 102 -47.92 -28.49 -18.57
CA GLU A 102 -47.79 -27.14 -17.98
C GLU A 102 -47.08 -27.14 -16.61
N VAL A 103 -47.40 -28.11 -15.76
CA VAL A 103 -46.81 -28.27 -14.41
C VAL A 103 -45.30 -28.59 -14.46
N GLU A 104 -44.83 -29.30 -15.48
CA GLU A 104 -43.41 -29.59 -15.65
C GLU A 104 -42.64 -28.37 -16.18
N ASN A 105 -43.25 -27.61 -17.10
CA ASN A 105 -42.70 -26.36 -17.60
C ASN A 105 -42.54 -25.32 -16.48
N GLU A 106 -43.55 -25.15 -15.63
CA GLU A 106 -43.50 -24.22 -14.49
C GLU A 106 -42.34 -24.57 -13.52
N ARG A 107 -42.15 -25.87 -13.23
CA ARG A 107 -41.07 -26.33 -12.33
C ARG A 107 -39.68 -26.10 -12.93
N GLN A 108 -39.48 -26.40 -14.22
CA GLN A 108 -38.21 -26.17 -14.90
C GLN A 108 -37.90 -24.68 -15.01
N PHE A 109 -38.90 -23.87 -15.39
CA PHE A 109 -38.78 -22.43 -15.45
C PHE A 109 -38.38 -21.83 -14.09
N ALA A 110 -39.07 -22.21 -13.01
CA ALA A 110 -38.74 -21.76 -11.66
C ALA A 110 -37.34 -22.19 -11.22
N LEU A 111 -36.90 -23.39 -11.60
CA LEU A 111 -35.55 -23.89 -11.32
C LEU A 111 -34.49 -23.02 -12.02
N PHE A 112 -34.65 -22.74 -13.31
CA PHE A 112 -33.71 -21.95 -14.08
C PHE A 112 -33.70 -20.47 -13.65
N LEU A 113 -34.86 -19.91 -13.28
CA LEU A 113 -34.95 -18.57 -12.68
C LEU A 113 -34.13 -18.48 -11.38
N ARG A 114 -34.17 -19.53 -10.54
CA ARG A 114 -33.34 -19.58 -9.33
C ARG A 114 -31.85 -19.61 -9.67
N TYR A 115 -31.44 -20.38 -10.68
CA TYR A 115 -30.03 -20.42 -11.10
C TYR A 115 -29.56 -19.09 -11.70
N GLN A 116 -30.41 -18.42 -12.49
CA GLN A 116 -30.13 -17.08 -13.00
C GLN A 116 -29.87 -16.10 -11.85
N THR A 117 -30.82 -15.96 -10.92
CA THR A 117 -30.67 -15.01 -9.80
C THR A 117 -29.51 -15.36 -8.87
N THR A 118 -29.11 -16.63 -8.79
CA THR A 118 -27.95 -17.06 -7.99
C THR A 118 -26.65 -16.62 -8.66
N ASN A 119 -26.52 -16.84 -9.97
CA ASN A 119 -25.32 -16.49 -10.72
C ASN A 119 -25.19 -14.98 -10.92
N ASP A 120 -26.29 -14.25 -11.12
CA ASP A 120 -26.28 -12.77 -11.18
C ASP A 120 -25.76 -12.18 -9.88
N ARG A 121 -26.25 -12.67 -8.74
CA ARG A 121 -25.75 -12.24 -7.42
C ARG A 121 -24.28 -12.59 -7.23
N ALA A 122 -23.84 -13.76 -7.69
CA ALA A 122 -22.44 -14.17 -7.61
C ALA A 122 -21.53 -13.31 -8.51
N PHE A 123 -22.00 -12.94 -9.71
CA PHE A 123 -21.32 -12.02 -10.61
C PHE A 123 -21.09 -10.66 -9.93
N HIS A 124 -22.15 -10.03 -9.44
CA HIS A 124 -22.05 -8.73 -8.77
C HIS A 124 -21.17 -8.80 -7.52
N LYS A 125 -21.25 -9.88 -6.74
CA LYS A 125 -20.37 -10.07 -5.59
C LYS A 125 -18.88 -10.12 -5.99
N CYS A 126 -18.54 -10.77 -7.10
CA CYS A 126 -17.16 -10.80 -7.59
C CYS A 126 -16.69 -9.42 -8.03
N LEU A 127 -17.55 -8.68 -8.75
CA LEU A 127 -17.28 -7.30 -9.17
C LEU A 127 -17.08 -6.36 -7.96
N ASP A 128 -17.96 -6.43 -6.97
CA ASP A 128 -17.87 -5.61 -5.75
C ASP A 128 -16.57 -5.91 -4.97
N GLN A 129 -16.18 -7.18 -4.89
CA GLN A 129 -14.92 -7.58 -4.26
C GLN A 129 -13.70 -7.03 -5.03
N LEU A 130 -13.73 -7.08 -6.36
CA LEU A 130 -12.68 -6.52 -7.21
C LEU A 130 -12.53 -5.02 -6.98
N LEU A 131 -13.65 -4.29 -7.00
CA LEU A 131 -13.66 -2.84 -6.76
C LEU A 131 -13.20 -2.49 -5.35
N LYS A 132 -13.60 -3.28 -4.35
CA LYS A 132 -13.17 -3.11 -2.96
C LYS A 132 -11.65 -3.26 -2.80
N LEU A 133 -11.06 -4.31 -3.38
CA LEU A 133 -9.61 -4.52 -3.34
C LEU A 133 -8.84 -3.34 -3.97
N ARG A 134 -9.37 -2.77 -5.06
CA ARG A 134 -8.79 -1.59 -5.71
C ARG A 134 -8.90 -0.33 -4.85
N ALA A 135 -10.05 -0.13 -4.22
CA ALA A 135 -10.26 0.99 -3.32
C ALA A 135 -9.34 0.90 -2.09
N GLU A 136 -9.12 -0.30 -1.56
CA GLU A 136 -8.19 -0.55 -0.45
C GLU A 136 -6.73 -0.25 -0.84
N LYS A 137 -6.28 -0.71 -2.02
CA LYS A 137 -4.96 -0.35 -2.56
C LYS A 137 -4.78 1.16 -2.70
N ARG A 138 -5.75 1.85 -3.32
CA ARG A 138 -5.71 3.31 -3.49
C ARG A 138 -5.67 4.03 -2.14
N LYS A 139 -6.44 3.58 -1.15
CA LYS A 139 -6.41 4.17 0.20
C LYS A 139 -5.05 3.97 0.87
N ALA A 140 -4.41 2.82 0.69
CA ALA A 140 -3.07 2.57 1.22
C ALA A 140 -2.02 3.49 0.56
N GLU A 141 -2.08 3.67 -0.76
CA GLU A 141 -1.21 4.59 -1.52
C GLU A 141 -1.36 6.04 -1.03
N ILE A 142 -2.60 6.54 -0.95
CA ILE A 142 -2.89 7.89 -0.45
C ILE A 142 -2.43 8.07 1.01
N GLY A 143 -2.63 7.04 1.83
CA GLY A 143 -2.18 7.04 3.23
C GLY A 143 -0.68 7.20 3.36
N PHE A 144 0.08 6.51 2.49
CA PHE A 144 1.53 6.60 2.43
C PHE A 144 2.00 8.02 2.02
N GLU A 145 1.41 8.58 0.96
CA GLU A 145 1.72 9.96 0.53
C GLU A 145 1.43 10.99 1.63
N SER A 146 0.34 10.83 2.38
CA SER A 146 0.02 11.72 3.50
C SER A 146 1.03 11.63 4.64
N GLN A 147 1.50 10.43 4.96
CA GLN A 147 2.53 10.22 5.98
C GLN A 147 3.88 10.82 5.58
N GLU A 148 4.29 10.65 4.32
CA GLU A 148 5.52 11.25 3.80
C GLU A 148 5.46 12.78 3.83
N ARG A 149 4.34 13.38 3.43
CA ARG A 149 4.16 14.85 3.50
C ARG A 149 4.31 15.36 4.93
N LYS A 150 3.66 14.72 5.90
CA LYS A 150 3.77 15.09 7.32
C LYS A 150 5.21 14.97 7.83
N ARG A 151 5.90 13.88 7.52
CA ARG A 151 7.29 13.66 7.91
C ARG A 151 8.22 14.72 7.33
N ASN A 152 8.03 15.09 6.07
CA ASN A 152 8.80 16.14 5.41
C ASN A 152 8.52 17.53 5.99
N GLU A 153 7.28 17.80 6.40
CA GLU A 153 6.96 19.05 7.12
C GLU A 153 7.61 19.11 8.49
N GLU A 154 7.59 18.01 9.25
CA GLU A 154 8.26 17.92 10.55
C GLU A 154 9.77 18.08 10.43
N SER A 155 10.41 17.44 9.45
CA SER A 155 11.85 17.60 9.21
C SER A 155 12.20 19.03 8.83
N ARG A 156 11.36 19.71 8.04
CA ARG A 156 11.54 21.14 7.72
C ARG A 156 11.41 22.02 8.95
N ARG A 157 10.42 21.77 9.81
CA ARG A 157 10.26 22.50 11.08
C ARG A 157 11.45 22.28 12.02
N GLN A 158 11.94 21.05 12.14
CA GLN A 158 13.12 20.73 12.94
C GLN A 158 14.36 21.42 12.39
N ALA A 159 14.58 21.41 11.07
CA ALA A 159 15.70 22.11 10.44
C ALA A 159 15.63 23.63 10.64
N GLU A 160 14.44 24.23 10.57
CA GLU A 160 14.25 25.65 10.89
C GLU A 160 14.52 25.96 12.36
N GLN A 161 14.07 25.11 13.28
CA GLN A 161 14.35 25.26 14.71
C GLN A 161 15.85 25.14 15.00
N ALA A 162 16.53 24.16 14.40
CA ALA A 162 17.98 24.00 14.51
C ALA A 162 18.72 25.24 13.99
N ARG A 163 18.35 25.75 12.80
CA ARG A 163 18.94 27.00 12.27
C ARG A 163 18.73 28.20 13.20
N LYS A 164 17.56 28.32 13.82
CA LYS A 164 17.28 29.38 14.79
C LYS A 164 18.13 29.22 16.06
N GLN A 165 18.31 27.99 16.54
CA GLN A 165 19.17 27.68 17.69
C GLN A 165 20.63 27.99 17.38
N GLU A 166 21.17 27.53 16.25
CA GLU A 166 22.54 27.83 15.81
C GLU A 166 22.78 29.33 15.68
N ALA A 167 21.83 30.07 15.10
CA ALA A 167 21.91 31.53 14.99
C ALA A 167 21.88 32.21 16.37
N HIS A 168 21.10 31.69 17.33
CA HIS A 168 21.08 32.19 18.70
C HIS A 168 22.42 31.92 19.41
N GLU A 169 22.94 30.70 19.32
CA GLU A 169 24.24 30.34 19.88
C GLU A 169 25.39 31.17 19.30
N ALA A 170 25.38 31.41 17.99
CA ALA A 170 26.38 32.26 17.34
C ALA A 170 26.32 33.71 17.86
N LYS A 171 25.12 34.24 18.10
CA LYS A 171 24.95 35.57 18.72
C LYS A 171 25.47 35.61 20.15
N VAL A 172 25.18 34.59 20.95
CA VAL A 172 25.68 34.48 22.33
C VAL A 172 27.20 34.39 22.34
N ARG A 173 27.80 33.56 21.48
CA ARG A 173 29.27 33.48 21.32
C ARG A 173 29.88 34.84 20.98
N LEU A 174 29.27 35.57 20.05
CA LEU A 174 29.75 36.89 19.66
C LEU A 174 29.62 37.91 20.82
N ALA A 175 28.55 37.86 21.59
CA ALA A 175 28.37 38.70 22.78
C ALA A 175 29.42 38.39 23.85
N ASN A 176 29.66 37.10 24.15
CA ASN A 176 30.68 36.67 25.10
C ASN A 176 32.09 37.09 24.67
N ALA A 177 32.42 36.94 23.38
CA ALA A 177 33.72 37.37 22.84
C ALA A 177 33.90 38.91 22.97
N LYS A 178 32.83 39.69 22.75
CA LYS A 178 32.85 41.14 22.95
C LYS A 178 33.06 41.51 24.42
N ALA A 179 32.37 40.84 25.34
CA ALA A 179 32.52 41.07 26.78
C ALA A 179 33.95 40.75 27.25
N ALA A 180 34.50 39.60 26.85
CA ALA A 180 35.87 39.21 27.16
C ALA A 180 36.90 40.20 26.60
N PHE A 181 36.70 40.69 25.37
CA PHE A 181 37.55 41.74 24.80
C PHE A 181 37.50 43.02 25.65
N GLN A 182 36.30 43.41 26.09
CA GLN A 182 36.11 44.61 26.89
C GLN A 182 36.72 44.49 28.29
N GLU A 183 36.63 43.33 28.94
CA GLU A 183 37.32 43.03 30.20
C GLU A 183 38.84 43.19 30.03
N LEU A 184 39.40 42.59 28.99
CA LEU A 184 40.82 42.65 28.68
C LEU A 184 41.28 44.09 28.39
N GLU A 185 40.46 44.87 27.69
CA GLU A 185 40.71 46.30 27.45
C GLU A 185 40.70 47.11 28.77
N THR A 186 39.78 46.82 29.68
CA THR A 186 39.75 47.48 31.01
C THR A 186 40.94 47.09 31.88
N GLU A 187 41.39 45.84 31.84
CA GLU A 187 42.54 45.33 32.61
C GLU A 187 43.86 45.90 32.07
N ILE A 188 44.02 45.98 30.75
CA ILE A 188 45.17 46.67 30.14
C ILE A 188 45.21 48.13 30.59
N LYS A 189 44.06 48.81 30.53
CA LYS A 189 43.98 50.23 30.90
C LYS A 189 44.31 50.45 32.38
N SER A 190 43.77 49.64 33.29
CA SER A 190 44.06 49.75 34.72
C SER A 190 45.53 49.44 35.05
N THR A 191 46.14 48.50 34.34
CA THR A 191 47.56 48.14 34.51
C THR A 191 48.48 49.26 34.01
N ILE A 192 48.14 49.93 32.91
CA ILE A 192 48.91 51.06 32.37
C ILE A 192 48.79 52.30 33.27
N ASP A 193 47.59 52.57 33.81
CA ASP A 193 47.35 53.72 34.69
C ASP A 193 47.87 53.50 36.13
N ALA A 194 48.35 52.29 36.48
CA ALA A 194 48.96 52.01 37.77
C ALA A 194 50.34 52.68 37.89
N VAL A 195 50.39 53.78 38.65
CA VAL A 195 51.60 54.57 38.90
C VAL A 195 52.57 53.80 39.81
N LEU A 196 53.76 53.47 39.29
CA LEU A 196 54.88 53.02 40.13
C LEU A 196 55.38 54.21 40.98
N PRO A 197 55.61 54.02 42.30
CA PRO A 197 55.98 55.12 43.20
C PRO A 197 57.32 55.74 42.77
N GLY A 198 57.27 56.98 42.28
CA GLY A 198 58.44 57.79 41.91
C GLY A 198 58.49 58.32 40.47
N HIS A 199 57.54 57.99 39.59
CA HIS A 199 57.53 58.47 38.20
C HIS A 199 56.40 59.45 37.86
N THR A 200 56.68 60.37 36.93
CA THR A 200 55.73 61.34 36.38
C THR A 200 54.68 60.63 35.50
N PRO A 201 53.38 60.91 35.69
CA PRO A 201 52.31 60.26 34.93
C PRO A 201 52.33 60.72 33.46
N ILE A 202 52.41 59.77 32.53
CA ILE A 202 52.28 60.02 31.08
C ILE A 202 50.82 59.76 30.69
N PRO A 203 50.11 60.74 30.10
CA PRO A 203 48.72 60.54 29.69
C PRO A 203 48.59 59.43 28.63
N PHE A 204 47.57 58.58 28.78
CA PHE A 204 47.31 57.47 27.84
C PHE A 204 47.15 57.91 26.38
N SER A 205 46.72 59.15 26.12
CA SER A 205 46.65 59.72 24.76
C SER A 205 48.00 59.75 24.05
N GLU A 206 49.09 59.96 24.78
CA GLU A 206 50.44 60.00 24.24
C GLU A 206 50.98 58.58 24.01
N LEU A 207 50.73 57.66 24.95
CA LEU A 207 51.11 56.26 24.84
C LEU A 207 50.35 55.51 23.74
N LYS A 208 49.06 55.83 23.53
CA LYS A 208 48.21 55.18 22.54
C LYS A 208 48.78 55.28 21.12
N THR A 209 49.38 56.41 20.78
CA THR A 209 49.96 56.64 19.45
C THR A 209 51.20 55.77 19.23
N VAL A 210 52.06 55.69 20.26
CA VAL A 210 53.29 54.87 20.24
C VAL A 210 52.96 53.39 20.23
N LEU A 211 52.01 52.95 21.06
CA LEU A 211 51.59 51.56 21.14
C LEU A 211 50.95 51.09 19.82
N LYS A 212 50.13 51.93 19.19
CA LYS A 212 49.52 51.63 17.89
C LYS A 212 50.58 51.48 16.79
N LEU A 213 51.57 52.38 16.75
CA LEU A 213 52.70 52.28 15.84
C LEU A 213 53.53 51.00 16.09
N ALA A 214 53.79 50.66 17.35
CA ALA A 214 54.53 49.45 17.71
C ALA A 214 53.78 48.16 17.34
N ILE A 215 52.46 48.11 17.55
CA ILE A 215 51.63 46.96 17.15
C ILE A 215 51.60 46.82 15.63
N GLU A 216 51.48 47.93 14.89
CA GLU A 216 51.55 47.91 13.42
C GLU A 216 52.91 47.44 12.91
N ASP A 217 54.01 47.79 13.59
CA ASP A 217 55.36 47.35 13.24
C ASP A 217 55.61 45.87 13.59
N VAL A 218 55.11 45.40 14.74
CA VAL A 218 55.11 43.98 15.11
C VAL A 218 54.25 43.14 14.15
N ALA A 219 53.08 43.65 13.75
CA ALA A 219 52.24 43.00 12.74
C ALA A 219 52.93 42.93 11.38
N ARG A 220 53.62 44.00 10.95
CA ARG A 220 54.44 44.00 9.73
C ARG A 220 55.59 43.01 9.81
N THR A 221 56.30 42.92 10.93
CA THR A 221 57.43 41.99 11.10
C THR A 221 56.99 40.53 11.24
N LEU A 222 55.85 40.25 11.87
CA LEU A 222 55.23 38.92 11.91
C LEU A 222 54.75 38.47 10.51
N HIS A 223 54.15 39.39 9.73
CA HIS A 223 53.79 39.13 8.33
C HIS A 223 55.00 39.10 7.38
N ALA A 224 56.13 39.68 7.78
CA ALA A 224 57.39 39.68 7.03
C ALA A 224 58.35 38.55 7.42
N LYS A 225 58.00 37.66 8.36
CA LYS A 225 58.83 36.49 8.67
C LYS A 225 58.89 35.58 7.43
N PRO A 226 60.05 35.43 6.76
CA PRO A 226 60.15 34.60 5.58
C PRO A 226 60.09 33.13 5.98
N ALA A 227 59.51 32.33 5.09
CA ALA A 227 59.78 30.91 5.00
C ALA A 227 61.29 30.71 4.79
N ALA A 228 62.04 30.58 5.89
CA ALA A 228 63.45 30.23 5.89
C ALA A 228 63.71 29.26 7.05
N ASN A 229 63.23 28.03 6.87
CA ASN A 229 63.93 26.82 7.25
C ASN A 229 63.49 25.73 6.26
N ALA A 230 64.19 25.70 5.13
CA ALA A 230 64.39 24.49 4.36
C ALA A 230 65.68 23.84 4.89
N ALA A 231 65.53 22.69 5.55
CA ALA A 231 66.45 21.56 5.55
C ALA A 231 65.70 20.37 6.16
#